data_AF-A0A7W1BGH5-F1
#
_entry.id   AF-A0A7W1BGH5-F1
#
_cell.length_a   1.000
_cell.length_b   1.000
_cell.length_c   1.000
_cell.angle_alpha   90.00
_cell.angle_beta   90.00
_cell.angle_gamma   90.00
#
_symmetry.space_group_name_H-M   'P 1'
#
loop_
_entity.id
_entity.type
_entity.pdbx_description
1 polymer ?
#
loop_
_entity_poly.entity_id
_entity_poly.type
_entity_poly.pdbx_seq_one_letter_code
_entity_poly.pdbx_strand_id
1 'polypeptide(L)'
;DPAAHLAFERMLRAARRAGHRVRVVEAHRSPERQAYLLVRGGGLTFTVTSQHSAGRALDLVVGNGDLRNRRTRARWTAFRRWVAGFEARRFRIIGEPGKSWDWPHVELAGGPPGHRSVEQLLDAASRAAIHSTHDPARSGATSFARSRSGGDQVRQYGTAGWAALPPGRDGARRGDAGSAHPALARPGYQ
;
A
#
# COMPACT_ATOMS: atom_id res chain seq x y z
N ASP A 1 1.11 15.64 -3.48
CA ASP A 1 0.58 16.58 -2.48
C ASP A 1 1.71 17.04 -1.55
N PRO A 2 2.15 18.32 -1.60
CA PRO A 2 3.21 18.85 -0.74
C PRO A 2 2.83 18.91 0.76
N ALA A 3 1.57 19.20 1.08
CA ALA A 3 1.09 19.23 2.47
C ALA A 3 1.06 17.82 3.08
N ALA A 4 0.72 16.82 2.28
CA ALA A 4 0.80 15.41 2.68
C ALA A 4 2.24 14.97 2.93
N HIS A 5 3.17 15.32 2.03
CA HIS A 5 4.60 15.05 2.20
C HIS A 5 5.11 15.57 3.56
N LEU A 6 4.92 16.86 3.86
CA LEU A 6 5.32 17.46 5.13
C LEU A 6 4.69 16.79 6.35
N ALA A 7 3.41 16.39 6.27
CA ALA A 7 2.73 15.68 7.35
C ALA A 7 3.36 14.29 7.60
N PHE A 8 3.58 13.50 6.55
CA PHE A 8 4.22 12.19 6.67
C PHE A 8 5.67 12.29 7.15
N GLU A 9 6.44 13.29 6.70
CA GLU A 9 7.80 13.49 7.22
C GLU A 9 7.83 13.77 8.72
N ARG A 10 6.89 14.58 9.25
CA ARG A 10 6.76 14.82 10.69
C ARG A 10 6.39 13.53 11.42
N MET A 11 5.41 12.78 10.91
CA MET A 11 4.99 11.50 11.47
C MET A 11 6.16 10.49 11.49
N LEU A 12 6.92 10.34 10.41
CA LEU A 12 8.08 9.44 10.34
C LEU A 12 9.20 9.86 11.30
N ARG A 13 9.50 11.16 11.41
CA ARG A 13 10.47 11.68 12.39
C ARG A 13 10.00 11.45 13.83
N ALA A 14 8.73 11.66 14.14
CA ALA A 14 8.17 11.42 15.45
C ALA A 14 8.14 9.91 15.81
N ALA A 15 7.73 9.04 14.89
CA ALA A 15 7.71 7.59 15.09
C ALA A 15 9.11 7.03 15.40
N ARG A 16 10.14 7.51 14.68
CA ARG A 16 11.54 7.12 14.93
C ARG A 16 12.04 7.59 16.30
N ARG A 17 11.69 8.82 16.72
CA ARG A 17 12.00 9.33 18.07
C ARG A 17 11.26 8.53 19.17
N ALA A 18 10.05 8.03 18.90
CA ALA A 18 9.33 7.10 19.76
C ALA A 18 9.85 5.65 19.72
N GLY A 19 11.01 5.39 19.09
CA GLY A 19 11.66 4.08 19.05
C GLY A 19 11.16 3.12 17.96
N HIS A 20 10.20 3.54 17.11
CA HIS A 20 9.72 2.70 16.01
C HIS A 20 10.74 2.65 14.85
N ARG A 21 11.25 1.45 14.56
CA ARG A 21 12.09 1.20 13.38
C ARG A 21 11.21 1.12 12.13
N VAL A 22 11.03 2.24 11.43
CA VAL A 22 10.15 2.38 10.25
C VAL A 22 10.87 2.80 8.97
N ARG A 23 10.53 2.14 7.87
CA ARG A 23 10.99 2.42 6.50
C ARG A 23 9.80 2.53 5.56
N VAL A 24 9.83 3.48 4.62
CA VAL A 24 8.83 3.61 3.54
C VAL A 24 9.15 2.59 2.44
N VAL A 25 8.12 1.95 1.88
CA VAL A 25 8.23 1.05 0.72
C VAL A 25 7.46 1.53 -0.51
N GLU A 26 6.33 2.21 -0.32
CA GLU A 26 5.61 2.91 -1.40
C GLU A 26 5.06 4.24 -0.86
N ALA A 27 4.97 5.25 -1.73
CA ALA A 27 4.45 6.57 -1.40
C ALA A 27 3.44 6.99 -2.49
N HIS A 28 3.78 7.97 -3.31
CA HIS A 28 3.01 8.24 -4.53
C HIS A 28 3.10 7.06 -5.51
N ARG A 29 1.95 6.64 -6.06
CA ARG A 29 1.83 5.59 -7.07
C ARG A 29 1.35 6.21 -8.36
N SER A 30 2.14 6.07 -9.43
CA SER A 30 1.79 6.63 -10.74
C SER A 30 0.51 6.00 -11.32
N PRO A 31 -0.21 6.71 -12.22
CA PRO A 31 -1.42 6.18 -12.86
C PRO A 31 -1.19 4.84 -13.58
N GLU A 32 -0.08 4.65 -14.28
CA GLU A 32 0.26 3.39 -14.97
C GLU A 32 0.43 2.25 -13.97
N ARG A 33 1.14 2.51 -12.85
CA ARG A 33 1.33 1.51 -11.79
C ARG A 33 0.01 1.18 -11.09
N GLN A 34 -0.87 2.16 -10.89
CA GLN A 34 -2.20 1.94 -10.32
C GLN A 34 -3.12 1.18 -11.28
N ALA A 35 -3.08 1.45 -12.59
CA ALA A 35 -3.81 0.70 -13.61
C ALA A 35 -3.32 -0.76 -13.70
N TYR A 36 -2.00 -0.98 -13.73
CA TYR A 36 -1.41 -2.32 -13.70
C TYR A 36 -1.82 -3.12 -12.46
N LEU A 37 -1.80 -2.49 -11.28
CA LEU A 37 -2.21 -3.14 -10.03
C LEU A 37 -3.72 -3.40 -9.94
N LEU A 38 -4.56 -2.53 -10.51
CA LEU A 38 -6.01 -2.76 -10.64
C LEU A 38 -6.30 -4.05 -11.43
N VAL A 39 -5.65 -4.22 -12.59
CA VAL A 39 -5.78 -5.41 -13.45
C VAL A 39 -5.18 -6.66 -12.77
N ARG A 40 -3.95 -6.58 -12.26
CA ARG A 40 -3.25 -7.73 -11.69
C ARG A 40 -3.78 -8.18 -10.32
N GLY A 41 -4.38 -7.28 -9.56
CA GLY A 41 -5.01 -7.55 -8.26
C GLY A 41 -6.51 -7.85 -8.34
N GLY A 42 -7.09 -7.95 -9.55
CA GLY A 42 -8.52 -8.24 -9.74
C GLY A 42 -9.47 -7.25 -9.09
N GLY A 43 -9.05 -5.98 -8.89
CA GLY A 43 -9.83 -4.94 -8.22
C GLY A 43 -10.08 -5.11 -6.71
N LEU A 44 -9.69 -6.25 -6.09
CA LEU A 44 -9.99 -6.55 -4.69
C LEU A 44 -9.08 -5.81 -3.70
N THR A 45 -7.79 -5.68 -4.03
CA THR A 45 -6.77 -5.08 -3.13
C THR A 45 -6.37 -3.66 -3.56
N PHE A 46 -6.60 -3.32 -4.83
CA PHE A 46 -6.20 -2.04 -5.42
C PHE A 46 -7.40 -1.40 -6.09
N THR A 47 -7.84 -0.25 -5.57
CA THR A 47 -8.96 0.51 -6.13
C THR A 47 -8.47 1.71 -6.94
N VAL A 48 -9.25 2.10 -7.95
CA VAL A 48 -9.09 3.36 -8.72
C VAL A 48 -8.92 4.58 -7.78
N THR A 49 -9.65 4.56 -6.66
CA THR A 49 -9.72 5.62 -5.65
C THR A 49 -8.53 5.68 -4.68
N SER A 50 -7.48 4.85 -4.87
CA SER A 50 -6.37 4.72 -3.92
C SER A 50 -5.70 6.05 -3.56
N GLN A 51 -5.51 6.30 -2.26
CA GLN A 51 -4.84 7.50 -1.76
C GLN A 51 -3.35 7.59 -2.15
N HIS A 52 -2.74 6.49 -2.61
CA HIS A 52 -1.38 6.54 -3.18
C HIS A 52 -1.31 7.36 -4.46
N SER A 53 -2.36 7.32 -5.30
CA SER A 53 -2.45 8.12 -6.53
C SER A 53 -2.72 9.60 -6.25
N ALA A 54 -3.33 9.94 -5.11
CA ALA A 54 -3.39 11.31 -4.60
C ALA A 54 -2.06 11.77 -3.94
N GLY A 55 -1.11 10.87 -3.71
CA GLY A 55 0.10 11.13 -2.93
C GLY A 55 -0.18 11.38 -1.45
N ARG A 56 -1.25 10.80 -0.90
CA ARG A 56 -1.77 10.98 0.47
C ARG A 56 -1.75 9.71 1.32
N ALA A 57 -1.12 8.64 0.82
CA ALA A 57 -0.83 7.41 1.56
C ALA A 57 0.65 7.02 1.45
N LEU A 58 1.09 6.25 2.46
CA LEU A 58 2.37 5.55 2.49
C LEU A 58 2.15 4.08 2.85
N ASP A 59 2.91 3.20 2.21
CA ASP A 59 3.14 1.85 2.68
C ASP A 59 4.47 1.80 3.43
N LEU A 60 4.44 1.15 4.60
CA LEU A 60 5.54 1.12 5.55
C LEU A 60 6.00 -0.32 5.86
N VAL A 61 7.22 -0.43 6.38
CA VAL A 61 7.75 -1.64 7.01
C VAL A 61 8.21 -1.29 8.43
N VAL A 62 7.68 -2.02 9.41
CA VAL A 62 8.13 -1.99 10.82
C VAL A 62 9.09 -3.15 11.07
N GLY A 63 10.27 -2.85 11.61
CA GLY A 63 11.29 -3.87 11.91
C GLY A 63 11.77 -4.59 10.65
N ASN A 64 11.60 -5.91 10.59
CA ASN A 64 11.91 -6.73 9.41
C ASN A 64 10.68 -7.00 8.51
N GLY A 65 9.50 -6.45 8.82
CA GLY A 65 8.28 -6.61 8.01
C GLY A 65 7.55 -7.95 8.14
N ASP A 66 8.19 -9.00 8.65
CA ASP A 66 7.57 -10.33 8.78
C ASP A 66 6.43 -10.37 9.82
N LEU A 67 5.20 -10.38 9.34
CA LEU A 67 3.98 -10.46 10.14
C LEU A 67 3.68 -11.87 10.70
N ARG A 68 4.40 -12.91 10.25
CA ARG A 68 4.31 -14.27 10.81
C ARG A 68 5.10 -14.34 12.13
N ASN A 69 6.18 -13.58 12.24
CA ASN A 69 6.93 -13.42 13.48
C ASN A 69 6.13 -12.64 14.54
N ARG A 70 5.78 -13.30 15.66
CA ARG A 70 5.00 -12.69 16.77
C ARG A 70 5.61 -11.39 17.31
N ARG A 71 6.93 -11.28 17.40
CA ARG A 71 7.63 -10.06 17.91
C ARG A 71 7.52 -8.91 16.92
N THR A 72 7.61 -9.17 15.62
CA THR A 72 7.40 -8.14 14.59
C THR A 72 5.92 -7.75 14.47
N ARG A 73 4.99 -8.70 14.58
CA ARG A 73 3.55 -8.39 14.67
C ARG A 73 3.20 -7.51 15.89
N ALA A 74 3.80 -7.77 17.05
CA ALA A 74 3.64 -6.93 18.23
C ALA A 74 4.18 -5.50 18.01
N ARG A 75 5.36 -5.36 17.40
CA ARG A 75 5.93 -4.05 17.01
C ARG A 75 5.03 -3.30 16.02
N TRP A 76 4.48 -4.00 15.04
CA TRP A 76 3.49 -3.47 14.09
C TRP A 76 2.23 -2.97 14.80
N THR A 77 1.70 -3.73 15.75
CA THR A 77 0.52 -3.34 16.54
C THR A 77 0.80 -2.12 17.41
N ALA A 78 1.97 -2.06 18.05
CA ALA A 78 2.41 -0.88 18.81
C ALA A 78 2.55 0.36 17.91
N PHE A 79 3.18 0.24 16.74
CA PHE A 79 3.29 1.34 15.77
C PHE A 79 1.92 1.80 15.26
N ARG A 80 1.01 0.89 14.92
CA ARG A 80 -0.34 1.24 14.44
C ARG A 80 -1.20 1.89 15.53
N ARG A 81 -1.05 1.48 16.80
CA ARG A 81 -1.66 2.18 17.95
C ARG A 81 -1.12 3.60 18.10
N TRP A 82 0.20 3.78 17.95
CA TRP A 82 0.84 5.09 18.00
C TRP A 82 0.37 6.01 16.86
N VAL A 83 0.31 5.52 15.61
CA VAL A 83 -0.20 6.28 14.45
C VAL A 83 -1.66 6.71 14.68
N ALA A 84 -2.50 5.80 15.17
CA ALA A 84 -3.92 6.09 15.45
C ALA A 84 -4.14 7.11 16.59
N GLY A 85 -3.11 7.44 17.36
CA GLY A 85 -3.13 8.53 18.36
C GLY A 85 -2.37 9.80 17.95
N PHE A 86 -1.59 9.76 16.86
CA PHE A 86 -0.70 10.85 16.47
C PHE A 86 -1.45 12.01 15.76
N GLU A 87 -1.01 13.26 16.01
CA GLU A 87 -1.61 14.51 15.50
C GLU A 87 -3.17 14.46 15.48
N ALA A 88 -3.80 14.20 16.63
CA ALA A 88 -5.27 14.18 16.79
C ALA A 88 -6.03 13.30 15.76
N ARG A 89 -5.47 12.11 15.44
CA ARG A 89 -6.02 11.16 14.45
C ARG A 89 -6.02 11.67 13.00
N ARG A 90 -5.12 12.61 12.66
CA ARG A 90 -4.88 13.07 11.28
C ARG A 90 -4.54 11.93 10.30
N PHE A 91 -3.98 10.84 10.80
CA PHE A 91 -3.62 9.66 10.03
C PHE A 91 -4.61 8.52 10.29
N ARG A 92 -5.06 7.86 9.21
CA ARG A 92 -5.93 6.68 9.23
C ARG A 92 -5.11 5.44 8.90
N ILE A 93 -5.49 4.33 9.53
CA ILE A 93 -5.05 2.97 9.22
C ILE A 93 -6.26 2.15 8.78
N ILE A 94 -6.07 1.15 7.93
CA ILE A 94 -7.15 0.24 7.52
C ILE A 94 -7.36 -0.81 8.61
N GLY A 95 -8.56 -0.90 9.17
CA GLY A 95 -8.89 -1.83 10.26
C GLY A 95 -8.26 -1.47 11.61
N GLU A 96 -8.31 -2.40 12.57
CA GLU A 96 -7.78 -2.18 13.91
C GLU A 96 -6.23 -2.21 13.94
N PRO A 97 -5.59 -1.65 14.99
CA PRO A 97 -4.15 -1.75 15.15
C PRO A 97 -3.58 -3.19 15.22
N GLY A 98 -4.35 -4.14 15.76
CA GLY A 98 -3.95 -5.56 15.87
C GLY A 98 -4.55 -6.50 14.82
N LYS A 99 -5.52 -6.01 14.04
CA LYS A 99 -6.32 -6.80 13.10
C LYS A 99 -6.59 -5.99 11.84
N SER A 100 -5.79 -6.25 10.81
CA SER A 100 -5.96 -5.70 9.48
C SER A 100 -5.61 -6.73 8.41
N TRP A 101 -6.13 -6.54 7.21
CA TRP A 101 -5.65 -7.17 5.97
C TRP A 101 -4.56 -6.32 5.29
N ASP A 102 -4.58 -5.00 5.52
CA ASP A 102 -3.58 -4.04 5.02
C ASP A 102 -2.76 -3.45 6.19
N TRP A 103 -1.68 -4.14 6.50
CA TRP A 103 -0.75 -3.75 7.57
C TRP A 103 0.15 -2.56 7.20
N PRO A 104 0.75 -2.49 5.99
CA PRO A 104 1.62 -1.40 5.58
C PRO A 104 0.96 -0.03 5.50
N HIS A 105 -0.30 0.02 5.08
CA HIS A 105 -0.96 1.25 4.64
C HIS A 105 -1.29 2.23 5.78
N VAL A 106 -0.86 3.48 5.60
CA VAL A 106 -1.22 4.65 6.40
C VAL A 106 -1.56 5.80 5.46
N GLU A 107 -2.70 6.45 5.67
CA GLU A 107 -3.18 7.55 4.82
C GLU A 107 -3.61 8.77 5.64
N LEU A 108 -3.73 9.93 4.99
CA LEU A 108 -4.27 11.14 5.62
C LEU A 108 -5.79 11.14 5.59
N ALA A 109 -6.41 11.40 6.74
CA ALA A 109 -7.85 11.60 6.84
C ALA A 109 -8.32 12.80 5.99
N GLY A 110 -9.59 12.76 5.56
CA GLY A 110 -10.27 13.89 4.91
C GLY A 110 -9.70 14.34 3.56
N GLY A 111 -8.90 13.52 2.87
CA GLY A 111 -8.43 13.81 1.52
C GLY A 111 -9.47 13.49 0.43
N PRO A 112 -9.41 14.13 -0.75
CA PRO A 112 -10.09 13.59 -1.93
C PRO A 112 -9.57 12.16 -2.21
N PRO A 113 -10.37 11.27 -2.82
CA PRO A 113 -9.85 9.99 -3.33
C PRO A 113 -8.82 10.24 -4.45
N GLY A 114 -8.13 9.19 -4.88
CA GLY A 114 -7.25 9.20 -6.06
C GLY A 114 -8.00 9.48 -7.36
N HIS A 115 -8.08 8.51 -8.27
CA HIS A 115 -8.90 8.66 -9.47
C HIS A 115 -10.38 8.40 -9.12
N ARG A 116 -11.29 9.04 -9.85
CA ARG A 116 -12.75 8.96 -9.65
C ARG A 116 -13.43 7.94 -10.55
N SER A 117 -12.77 7.51 -11.65
CA SER A 117 -13.25 6.46 -12.54
C SER A 117 -12.07 5.73 -13.22
N VAL A 118 -12.33 4.56 -13.81
CA VAL A 118 -11.32 3.76 -14.52
C VAL A 118 -10.81 4.53 -15.74
N GLU A 119 -11.70 5.21 -16.45
CA GLU A 119 -11.41 6.04 -17.61
C GLU A 119 -10.45 7.15 -17.22
N GLN A 120 -10.71 7.89 -16.13
CA GLN A 120 -9.81 8.93 -15.64
C GLN A 120 -8.41 8.41 -15.28
N LEU A 121 -8.31 7.18 -14.79
CA LEU A 121 -7.04 6.51 -14.48
C LEU A 121 -6.28 6.12 -15.75
N LEU A 122 -6.96 5.52 -16.73
CA LEU A 122 -6.38 5.13 -18.02
C LEU A 122 -5.94 6.35 -18.84
N ASP A 123 -6.74 7.41 -18.83
CA ASP A 123 -6.41 8.71 -19.43
C ASP A 123 -5.13 9.31 -18.85
N ALA A 124 -5.02 9.30 -17.52
CA ALA A 124 -3.85 9.82 -16.82
C ALA A 124 -2.59 8.97 -17.11
N ALA A 125 -2.74 7.63 -17.14
CA ALA A 125 -1.68 6.70 -17.53
C ALA A 125 -1.23 6.92 -18.98
N SER A 126 -2.17 7.10 -19.90
CA SER A 126 -1.89 7.33 -21.32
C SER A 126 -1.14 8.65 -21.55
N ARG A 127 -1.58 9.73 -20.89
CA ARG A 127 -0.89 11.03 -20.95
C ARG A 127 0.54 10.95 -20.40
N ALA A 128 0.76 10.30 -19.27
CA ALA A 128 2.09 10.20 -18.65
C ALA A 128 3.03 9.23 -19.40
N ALA A 129 2.49 8.20 -20.07
CA ALA A 129 3.23 7.40 -21.05
C ALA A 129 3.70 8.25 -22.25
N ILE A 130 2.83 9.07 -22.84
CA ILE A 130 3.18 9.96 -23.96
C ILE A 130 4.29 10.96 -23.57
N HIS A 131 4.19 11.59 -22.39
CA HIS A 131 5.23 12.49 -21.90
C HIS A 131 6.55 11.77 -21.63
N SER A 132 6.51 10.49 -21.22
CA SER A 132 7.71 9.65 -21.06
C SER A 132 8.37 9.29 -22.39
N THR A 133 7.63 9.31 -23.51
CA THR A 133 8.16 9.10 -24.88
C THR A 133 8.58 10.38 -25.61
N HIS A 134 8.51 11.54 -24.96
CA HIS A 134 8.96 12.84 -25.50
C HIS A 134 10.12 13.47 -24.70
N ASP A 135 10.82 12.66 -23.91
CA ASP A 135 12.14 13.00 -23.36
C ASP A 135 13.24 12.48 -24.30
N PRO A 136 13.82 13.31 -25.20
CA PRO A 136 14.85 12.87 -26.12
C PRO A 136 16.14 12.42 -25.41
N ALA A 137 16.34 12.78 -24.15
CA ALA A 137 17.48 12.32 -23.36
C ALA A 137 17.37 10.84 -22.91
N ARG A 138 16.21 10.19 -23.11
CA ARG A 138 15.96 8.77 -22.77
C ARG A 138 15.79 7.85 -23.96
N SER A 139 15.89 8.35 -25.19
CA SER A 139 15.74 7.54 -26.41
C SER A 139 17.01 6.76 -26.81
N GLY A 140 18.07 6.78 -25.98
CA GLY A 140 19.31 6.02 -26.18
C GLY A 140 19.48 4.91 -25.14
N ALA A 141 19.67 3.68 -25.63
CA ALA A 141 19.82 2.41 -24.89
C ALA A 141 18.53 1.87 -24.23
N THR A 142 18.13 0.61 -24.40
CA THR A 142 18.93 -0.57 -24.77
C THR A 142 18.27 -1.46 -25.82
N SER A 143 18.96 -1.70 -26.94
CA SER A 143 18.80 -2.93 -27.72
C SER A 143 19.45 -4.10 -26.96
N PHE A 144 18.91 -5.31 -27.12
CA PHE A 144 19.52 -6.53 -26.58
C PHE A 144 20.83 -6.82 -27.32
N ALA A 145 21.97 -6.47 -26.71
CA ALA A 145 23.29 -6.90 -27.17
C ALA A 145 24.17 -7.33 -25.97
N ARG A 146 24.81 -8.49 -26.12
CA ARG A 146 25.53 -9.21 -25.07
C ARG A 146 27.03 -8.95 -25.23
N SER A 147 27.68 -8.29 -24.27
CA SER A 147 29.14 -8.28 -24.16
C SER A 147 29.62 -8.18 -22.71
N ARG A 148 30.80 -8.72 -22.43
CA ARG A 148 31.47 -8.72 -21.12
C ARG A 148 32.58 -7.67 -21.11
N SER A 149 32.58 -6.75 -20.14
CA SER A 149 33.76 -6.36 -19.33
C SER A 149 33.49 -5.15 -18.44
N GLY A 150 33.97 -5.21 -17.20
CA GLY A 150 34.52 -4.11 -16.38
C GLY A 150 33.75 -2.79 -16.17
N GLY A 151 33.57 -2.43 -14.89
CA GLY A 151 33.77 -1.03 -14.47
C GLY A 151 32.52 -0.19 -14.19
N ASP A 152 32.36 0.12 -12.90
CA ASP A 152 31.70 1.30 -12.32
C ASP A 152 30.18 1.56 -12.34
N GLN A 153 29.82 2.33 -11.31
CA GLN A 153 28.55 2.49 -10.65
C GLN A 153 27.40 3.13 -11.47
N VAL A 154 26.23 2.47 -11.46
CA VAL A 154 24.96 3.10 -11.05
C VAL A 154 24.14 2.08 -10.24
N ARG A 155 23.76 2.41 -8.99
CA ARG A 155 22.81 1.59 -8.22
C ARG A 155 21.39 1.77 -8.75
N GLN A 156 20.99 0.92 -9.70
CA GLN A 156 19.57 0.67 -9.92
C GLN A 156 18.95 0.08 -8.66
N TYR A 157 17.90 0.71 -8.12
CA TYR A 157 17.11 0.14 -7.04
C TYR A 157 16.28 -1.03 -7.59
N GLY A 158 16.85 -2.23 -7.45
CA GLY A 158 16.29 -3.46 -8.01
C GLY A 158 14.88 -3.76 -7.52
N THR A 159 14.10 -4.31 -8.44
CA THR A 159 12.81 -4.97 -8.22
C THR A 159 12.96 -6.15 -7.27
N ALA A 160 12.86 -5.90 -5.96
CA ALA A 160 12.73 -6.96 -4.97
C ALA A 160 11.42 -7.73 -5.23
N GLY A 161 11.55 -9.01 -5.57
CA GLY A 161 10.43 -9.87 -5.94
C GLY A 161 9.40 -9.97 -4.82
N TRP A 162 8.15 -9.60 -5.13
CA TRP A 162 7.03 -9.87 -4.25
C TRP A 162 6.70 -11.36 -4.32
N ALA A 163 6.99 -12.09 -3.25
CA ALA A 163 6.32 -13.36 -3.00
C ALA A 163 4.82 -13.05 -2.85
N ALA A 164 4.03 -13.43 -3.85
CA ALA A 164 2.58 -13.25 -3.81
C ALA A 164 2.02 -13.94 -2.57
N LEU A 165 1.28 -13.18 -1.74
CA LEU A 165 0.43 -13.80 -0.73
C LEU A 165 -0.66 -14.56 -1.49
N PRO A 166 -0.81 -15.88 -1.30
CA PRO A 166 -1.81 -16.64 -2.03
C PRO A 166 -3.21 -16.17 -1.64
N PRO A 167 -4.17 -16.13 -2.59
CA PRO A 167 -5.56 -15.88 -2.24
C PRO A 167 -6.04 -16.97 -1.27
N GLY A 168 -6.78 -16.57 -0.23
CA GLY A 168 -7.43 -17.51 0.67
C GLY A 168 -8.42 -18.35 -0.14
N ARG A 169 -8.24 -19.67 -0.17
CA ARG A 169 -9.18 -20.58 -0.82
C ARG A 169 -10.48 -20.67 -0.03
N ASP A 170 -11.58 -20.70 -0.77
CA ASP A 170 -12.93 -20.89 -0.25
C ASP A 170 -13.09 -22.19 0.55
N GLY A 171 -14.03 -22.16 1.50
CA GLY A 171 -14.39 -23.34 2.28
C GLY A 171 -15.23 -24.32 1.48
N ALA A 172 -14.84 -25.60 1.49
CA ALA A 172 -15.68 -26.73 1.09
C ALA A 172 -15.84 -27.71 2.25
N ARG A 173 -17.10 -28.00 2.59
CA ARG A 173 -17.63 -28.72 3.75
C ARG A 173 -17.11 -30.15 3.96
N ARG A 174 -17.06 -30.57 5.25
CA ARG A 174 -17.75 -31.73 5.91
C ARG A 174 -17.13 -31.92 7.30
N GLY A 175 -17.84 -32.23 8.39
CA GLY A 175 -19.29 -32.38 8.66
C GLY A 175 -19.50 -32.74 10.15
N ASP A 176 -20.70 -32.47 10.69
CA ASP A 176 -21.33 -32.94 11.96
C ASP A 176 -20.51 -32.91 13.29
N ALA A 177 -21.00 -32.44 14.44
CA ALA A 177 -22.34 -32.61 15.01
C ALA A 177 -22.60 -31.61 16.17
N GLY A 178 -23.86 -31.50 16.65
CA GLY A 178 -24.15 -31.05 18.03
C GLY A 178 -24.84 -29.69 18.22
N SER A 179 -26.16 -29.68 18.03
CA SER A 179 -27.19 -28.97 18.84
C SER A 179 -26.89 -27.63 19.54
N ALA A 180 -27.59 -26.56 19.12
CA ALA A 180 -28.60 -25.82 19.92
C ALA A 180 -28.75 -24.32 19.50
N HIS A 181 -29.89 -23.96 18.90
CA HIS A 181 -30.46 -22.61 18.94
C HIS A 181 -31.24 -22.42 20.26
N PRO A 182 -31.56 -21.20 20.76
CA PRO A 182 -31.79 -19.94 20.04
C PRO A 182 -30.71 -18.87 20.36
N ALA A 183 -30.80 -17.57 20.04
CA ALA A 183 -31.86 -16.76 19.44
C ALA A 183 -31.28 -15.60 18.58
N LEU A 184 -32.10 -14.98 17.74
CA LEU A 184 -31.81 -13.68 17.10
C LEU A 184 -33.08 -12.82 17.03
N ALA A 185 -33.23 -11.90 17.99
CA ALA A 185 -34.21 -10.82 17.91
C ALA A 185 -33.55 -9.59 17.29
N ARG A 186 -34.13 -9.08 16.19
CA ARG A 186 -33.74 -7.80 15.57
C ARG A 186 -34.71 -6.72 16.08
N PRO A 187 -34.23 -5.53 16.49
CA PRO A 187 -35.05 -4.31 16.44
C PRO A 187 -35.03 -3.76 15.01
N GLY A 188 -36.20 -3.33 14.52
CA GLY A 188 -36.31 -2.61 13.24
C GLY A 188 -36.00 -1.12 13.38
N TYR A 189 -35.78 -0.46 12.24
CA TYR A 189 -35.89 0.99 12.15
C TYR A 189 -37.36 1.37 11.92
N GLN A 190 -37.83 2.36 12.69
CA GLN A 190 -38.84 3.34 12.30
C GLN A 190 -38.14 4.69 12.17
#